data_AF-A0A8T0NN45-F1
#
_entry.id   AF-A0A8T0NN45-F1
#
_cell.length_a   1.000
_cell.length_b   1.000
_cell.length_c   1.000
_cell.angle_alpha   90.00
_cell.angle_beta   90.00
_cell.angle_gamma   90.00
#
_symmetry.space_group_name_H-M   'P 1'
#
loop_
_entity.id
_entity.type
_entity.pdbx_description
1 polymer ?
#
loop_
_entity_poly.entity_id
_entity_poly.type
_entity_poly.pdbx_seq_one_letter_code
_entity_poly.pdbx_strand_id
1 'polypeptide(L)'
;MKVNNENIVQKLTLAQATDARDALAKSVYASLFEWLVEQINKSLSVGKRRTGRSISILDIYGFESFDKNSFEQFCINYANERLQQHFNRHLFKLEQEVSCFLCFSLQSL
;
A
#
# COMPACT_ATOMS: atom_id res chain seq x y z
N MET A 1 10.22 -9.70 -31.07
CA MET A 1 11.35 -9.80 -30.12
C MET A 1 12.61 -9.44 -30.90
N LYS A 2 13.43 -8.49 -30.42
CA LYS A 2 14.67 -8.14 -31.08
C LYS A 2 15.80 -8.95 -30.46
N VAL A 3 16.45 -9.81 -31.24
CA VAL A 3 17.59 -10.64 -30.81
C VAL A 3 18.73 -10.37 -31.77
N ASN A 4 19.92 -10.06 -31.26
CA ASN A 4 21.12 -9.81 -32.07
C ASN A 4 20.89 -8.83 -33.24
N ASN A 5 20.18 -7.73 -32.97
CA ASN A 5 19.81 -6.70 -33.93
C ASN A 5 18.80 -7.11 -35.03
N GLU A 6 18.32 -8.35 -35.02
CA GLU A 6 17.28 -8.84 -35.92
C GLU A 6 15.90 -8.80 -35.27
N ASN A 7 14.89 -8.42 -36.05
CA ASN A 7 13.50 -8.40 -35.60
C ASN A 7 12.86 -9.76 -35.91
N ILE A 8 12.66 -10.56 -34.86
CA ILE A 8 11.94 -11.84 -34.97
C ILE A 8 10.46 -11.60 -34.62
N VAL A 9 9.58 -11.93 -35.56
CA VAL A 9 8.12 -11.93 -35.36
C VAL A 9 7.67 -13.35 -35.06
N GLN A 10 7.31 -13.61 -33.81
CA GLN A 10 6.74 -14.87 -33.38
C GLN A 10 5.22 -14.74 -33.27
N LYS A 11 4.49 -15.70 -33.83
CA LYS A 11 3.03 -15.77 -33.66
C LYS A 11 2.71 -16.24 -32.24
N LEU A 12 1.80 -15.53 -31.57
CA LEU A 12 1.32 -15.89 -30.25
C LEU A 12 0.24 -16.98 -30.34
N THR A 13 0.17 -17.83 -29.32
CA THR A 13 -1.01 -18.69 -29.12
C THR A 13 -2.19 -17.84 -28.65
N LEU A 14 -3.42 -18.38 -28.74
CA LEU A 14 -4.61 -17.68 -28.27
C LEU A 14 -4.52 -17.31 -26.78
N ALA A 15 -3.99 -18.21 -25.94
CA ALA A 15 -3.80 -17.96 -24.51
C ALA A 15 -2.83 -16.80 -24.28
N GLN A 16 -1.66 -16.82 -24.93
CA GLN A 16 -0.66 -15.75 -24.81
C GLN A 16 -1.18 -14.40 -25.30
N ALA A 17 -1.95 -14.39 -26.40
CA ALA A 17 -2.56 -13.17 -26.91
C ALA A 17 -3.61 -12.61 -25.94
N THR A 18 -4.37 -13.49 -25.29
CA THR A 18 -5.37 -13.12 -24.28
C THR A 18 -4.70 -12.53 -23.03
N ASP A 19 -3.68 -13.21 -22.51
CA ASP A 19 -2.92 -12.74 -21.34
C ASP A 19 -2.25 -11.38 -21.63
N ALA A 20 -1.68 -11.21 -22.83
CA ALA A 20 -1.07 -9.94 -23.24
C ALA A 20 -2.10 -8.80 -23.33
N ARG A 21 -3.30 -9.08 -23.85
CA ARG A 21 -4.40 -8.11 -23.90
C ARG A 21 -4.83 -7.70 -22.49
N ASP A 22 -5.02 -8.68 -21.60
CA ASP A 22 -5.50 -8.43 -20.24
C ASP A 22 -4.43 -7.71 -19.40
N ALA A 23 -3.15 -8.04 -19.59
CA ALA A 23 -2.03 -7.32 -18.99
C ALA A 23 -1.97 -5.86 -19.49
N LEU A 24 -2.17 -5.62 -20.78
CA LEU A 24 -2.23 -4.26 -21.33
C LEU A 24 -3.41 -3.48 -20.72
N ALA A 25 -4.59 -4.08 -20.63
CA ALA A 25 -5.77 -3.44 -20.03
C ALA A 25 -5.51 -3.06 -18.56
N LYS A 26 -4.93 -3.98 -17.77
CA LYS A 26 -4.52 -3.71 -16.38
C LYS A 26 -3.51 -2.57 -16.29
N SER A 27 -2.52 -2.54 -17.19
CA SER A 27 -1.51 -1.48 -17.23
C SER A 27 -2.12 -0.12 -17.57
N VAL A 28 -3.02 -0.04 -18.55
CA VAL A 28 -3.70 1.22 -18.91
C VAL A 28 -4.53 1.74 -17.74
N TYR A 29 -5.29 0.86 -17.07
CA TYR A 29 -6.07 1.24 -15.90
C TYR A 29 -5.18 1.74 -14.75
N ALA A 30 -4.06 1.06 -14.47
CA ALA A 30 -3.11 1.47 -13.46
C ALA A 30 -2.53 2.88 -13.75
N SER A 31 -2.11 3.13 -14.99
CA SER A 31 -1.58 4.44 -15.39
C SER A 31 -2.64 5.55 -15.31
N LEU A 32 -3.90 5.26 -15.65
CA LEU A 32 -5.00 6.20 -15.50
C LEU A 32 -5.24 6.55 -14.02
N PHE A 33 -5.24 5.54 -13.15
CA PHE A 33 -5.44 5.73 -11.72
C PHE A 33 -4.30 6.57 -11.10
N GLU A 34 -3.04 6.28 -11.45
CA GLU A 34 -1.89 7.08 -11.02
C GLU A 34 -2.01 8.54 -11.46
N TRP A 35 -2.37 8.77 -12.73
CA TRP A 35 -2.58 10.11 -13.25
C TRP A 35 -3.70 10.85 -12.51
N LEU A 36 -4.81 10.17 -12.22
CA LEU A 36 -5.94 10.75 -11.48
C LEU A 36 -5.51 11.20 -10.08
N VAL A 37 -4.80 10.34 -9.35
CA VAL A 37 -4.25 10.66 -8.02
C VAL A 37 -3.31 11.87 -8.09
N GLU A 38 -2.48 11.97 -9.13
CA GLU A 38 -1.61 13.12 -9.35
C GLU A 38 -2.42 14.42 -9.56
N GLN A 39 -3.49 14.39 -10.36
CA GLN A 39 -4.33 15.57 -10.59
C GLN A 39 -5.05 16.03 -9.32
N ILE A 40 -5.55 15.08 -8.52
CA ILE A 40 -6.19 15.37 -7.22
C ILE A 40 -5.17 16.02 -6.29
N ASN A 41 -3.96 15.46 -6.17
CA ASN A 41 -2.89 16.00 -5.33
C ASN A 41 -2.46 17.42 -5.75
N LYS A 42 -2.37 17.69 -7.06
CA LYS A 42 -2.09 19.04 -7.58
C LYS A 42 -3.21 20.02 -7.20
N SER A 43 -4.47 19.60 -7.35
CA SER A 43 -5.63 20.43 -7.03
C SER A 43 -5.75 20.75 -5.53
N LEU A 44 -5.37 19.81 -4.67
CA LEU A 44 -5.38 19.96 -3.20
C LEU A 44 -4.12 20.64 -2.64
N SER A 45 -3.12 20.94 -3.48
CA SER A 45 -1.87 21.53 -3.02
C SER A 45 -2.08 22.98 -2.56
N VAL A 46 -2.31 23.17 -1.26
CA VAL A 46 -2.39 24.50 -0.65
C VAL A 46 -0.96 25.05 -0.50
N GLY A 47 -0.71 26.25 -1.02
CA GLY A 47 0.60 26.89 -1.04
C GLY A 47 1.32 26.85 0.32
N LYS A 48 2.65 26.64 0.26
CA LYS A 48 3.72 26.45 1.28
C LYS A 48 3.62 27.10 2.69
N ARG A 49 2.46 27.41 3.27
CA ARG A 49 2.34 27.70 4.71
C ARG A 49 2.23 26.38 5.48
N ARG A 50 3.30 25.58 5.42
CA ARG A 50 3.46 24.39 6.25
C ARG A 50 3.63 24.85 7.70
N THR A 51 2.52 24.95 8.42
CA THR A 51 2.59 24.68 9.86
C THR A 51 3.13 23.25 9.97
N GLY A 52 4.25 23.00 10.68
CA GLY A 52 4.94 21.71 10.71
C GLY A 52 4.16 20.53 11.34
N ARG A 53 2.83 20.59 11.30
CA ARG A 53 1.89 19.59 11.81
C ARG A 53 1.00 19.16 10.65
N SER A 54 0.80 17.85 10.53
CA SER A 54 -0.11 17.23 9.56
C SER A 54 -0.93 16.15 10.25
N ILE A 55 -2.20 16.06 9.89
CA ILE A 55 -3.08 14.96 10.31
C ILE A 55 -3.31 14.11 9.07
N SER A 56 -2.99 12.83 9.16
CA SER A 56 -3.19 11.85 8.08
C SER A 56 -4.31 10.91 8.48
N ILE A 57 -5.24 10.67 7.56
CA ILE A 57 -6.31 9.68 7.72
C ILE A 57 -5.92 8.46 6.90
N LEU A 58 -6.03 7.27 7.49
CA LEU A 58 -5.76 6.00 6.82
C LEU A 58 -7.08 5.27 6.60
N ASP A 59 -7.39 4.98 5.34
CA ASP A 59 -8.53 4.17 4.92
C ASP A 59 -8.00 3.09 3.97
N ILE A 60 -8.01 1.83 4.41
CA ILE A 60 -7.47 0.69 3.69
C ILE A 60 -8.43 -0.49 3.76
N TYR A 61 -8.31 -1.42 2.82
CA TYR A 61 -9.07 -2.67 2.84
C TYR A 61 -8.80 -3.47 4.13
N GLY A 62 -9.87 -4.00 4.73
CA GLY A 62 -9.80 -4.87 5.90
C GLY A 62 -9.33 -6.30 5.56
N PHE A 63 -9.22 -7.14 6.58
CA PHE A 63 -8.84 -8.54 6.40
C PHE A 63 -9.92 -9.30 5.61
N GLU A 64 -9.50 -10.03 4.57
CA GLU A 64 -10.38 -10.77 3.66
C GLU A 64 -10.06 -12.27 3.68
N SER A 65 -11.10 -13.11 3.69
CA SER A 65 -10.95 -14.55 3.54
C SER A 65 -12.11 -15.10 2.72
N PHE A 66 -11.79 -15.59 1.52
CA PHE A 66 -12.74 -16.22 0.61
C PHE A 66 -12.38 -17.70 0.37
N ASP A 67 -13.27 -18.45 -0.26
CA ASP A 67 -13.03 -19.86 -0.62
C ASP A 67 -11.81 -20.04 -1.55
N LYS A 68 -11.52 -19.04 -2.38
CA LYS A 68 -10.32 -18.96 -3.23
C LYS A 68 -9.66 -17.62 -3.05
N ASN A 69 -8.46 -17.62 -2.46
CA ASN A 69 -7.66 -16.43 -2.25
C ASN A 69 -6.56 -16.36 -3.31
N SER A 70 -6.45 -15.21 -3.98
CA SER A 70 -5.38 -14.92 -4.94
C SER A 70 -4.26 -14.11 -4.28
N PHE A 71 -3.24 -13.76 -5.07
CA PHE A 71 -2.11 -12.97 -4.58
C PHE A 71 -2.55 -11.62 -4.01
N GLU A 72 -3.61 -11.05 -4.58
CA GLU A 72 -4.22 -9.78 -4.16
C GLU A 72 -4.70 -9.84 -2.70
N GLN A 73 -5.42 -10.90 -2.30
CA GLN A 73 -5.87 -11.09 -0.91
C GLN A 73 -4.69 -11.27 0.04
N PHE A 74 -3.64 -11.99 -0.39
CA PHE A 74 -2.41 -12.10 0.40
C PHE A 74 -1.79 -10.73 0.67
N CYS A 75 -1.68 -9.87 -0.35
CA CYS A 75 -1.18 -8.51 -0.18
C CYS A 75 -2.04 -7.66 0.78
N ILE A 76 -3.37 -7.75 0.68
CA ILE A 76 -4.32 -7.07 1.56
C ILE A 76 -4.13 -7.53 3.01
N ASN A 77 -4.12 -8.85 3.25
CA ASN A 77 -4.00 -9.40 4.59
C ASN A 77 -2.62 -9.15 5.20
N TYR A 78 -1.56 -9.19 4.39
CA TYR A 78 -0.21 -8.84 4.84
C TYR A 78 -0.13 -7.38 5.29
N ALA A 79 -0.72 -6.45 4.54
CA ALA A 79 -0.77 -5.04 4.93
C ALA A 79 -1.50 -4.85 6.27
N ASN A 80 -2.64 -5.54 6.46
CA ASN A 80 -3.38 -5.54 7.72
C ASN A 80 -2.55 -6.08 8.88
N GLU A 81 -1.88 -7.22 8.71
CA GLU A 81 -1.01 -7.79 9.74
C GLU A 81 0.11 -6.82 10.14
N ARG A 82 0.71 -6.13 9.15
CA ARG A 82 1.75 -5.12 9.42
C ARG A 82 1.21 -3.92 10.17
N LEU A 83 -0.01 -3.48 9.86
CA LEU A 83 -0.67 -2.39 10.56
C LEU A 83 -0.99 -2.79 12.01
N GLN A 84 -1.53 -3.99 12.24
CA GLN A 84 -1.79 -4.52 13.57
C GLN A 84 -0.50 -4.64 14.39
N GLN A 85 0.58 -5.13 13.77
CA GLN A 85 1.89 -5.20 14.39
C GLN A 85 2.44 -3.81 14.76
N HIS A 86 2.18 -2.79 13.95
CA HIS A 86 2.55 -1.41 14.27
C HIS A 86 1.76 -0.88 15.46
N PHE A 87 0.44 -1.06 15.46
CA PHE A 87 -0.46 -0.64 16.53
C PHE A 87 -0.09 -1.29 17.86
N ASN A 88 0.06 -2.62 17.88
CA ASN A 88 0.46 -3.37 19.08
C ASN A 88 1.78 -2.86 19.64
N ARG A 89 2.81 -2.67 18.79
CA ARG A 89 4.11 -2.14 19.24
C ARG A 89 4.00 -0.73 19.81
N HIS A 90 3.16 0.12 19.24
CA HIS A 90 2.96 1.47 19.74
C HIS A 90 2.26 1.45 21.10
N LEU A 91 1.17 0.69 21.23
CA LEU A 91 0.46 0.54 22.51
C LEU A 91 1.34 -0.06 23.60
N PHE A 92 2.08 -1.15 23.32
CA PHE A 92 2.95 -1.76 24.32
C PHE A 92 4.06 -0.82 24.80
N LYS A 93 4.62 0.01 23.90
CA LYS A 93 5.58 1.04 24.30
C LYS A 93 4.96 2.08 25.23
N LEU A 94 3.76 2.56 24.90
CA LEU A 94 3.04 3.51 25.73
C LEU A 94 2.72 2.93 27.11
N GLU A 95 2.25 1.68 27.18
CA GLU A 95 2.02 0.99 28.45
C GLU A 95 3.29 0.88 29.29
N GLN A 96 4.42 0.54 28.67
CA GLN A 96 5.70 0.44 29.36
C GLN A 96 6.19 1.80 29.89
N GLU A 97 6.02 2.88 29.13
CA GLU A 97 6.36 4.24 29.55
C GLU A 97 5.48 4.71 30.73
N VAL A 98 4.16 4.48 30.65
CA VAL A 98 3.21 4.81 31.73
C VAL A 98 3.53 4.01 32.99
N SER A 99 3.79 2.70 32.86
CA SER A 99 4.13 1.86 34.01
C SER A 99 5.48 2.25 34.63
N CYS A 100 6.46 2.68 33.82
CA CYS A 100 7.73 3.19 34.32
C CYS A 100 7.55 4.53 35.07
N PHE A 101 6.73 5.43 34.54
CA PHE A 101 6.35 6.68 35.21
C PHE A 101 5.65 6.43 36.56
N LEU A 102 4.72 5.47 36.61
CA LEU A 102 4.04 5.08 37.85
C LEU A 102 5.01 4.46 38.88
N CYS A 103 5.97 3.65 38.43
CA CYS A 103 6.99 3.08 39.31
C CYS A 103 7.92 4.16 39.91
N PHE A 104 8.37 5.12 39.09
CA PHE A 104 9.19 6.24 39.56
C PHE A 104 8.44 7.18 40.53
N SER A 105 7.15 7.41 40.30
CA SER A 105 6.33 8.25 41.20
C SER A 105 6.02 7.56 42.53
N LEU A 106 5.83 6.24 42.54
CA LEU A 106 5.66 5.46 43.78
C LEU A 106 6.94 5.30 44.60
N GLN A 107 8.14 5.34 43.97
CA GLN A 107 9.42 5.34 44.71
C GLN A 107 9.84 6.73 45.23
N SER A 108 9.16 7.79 44.80
CA SER A 108 9.43 9.18 45.20
C SER A 108 8.47 9.70 46.29
N LEU A 109 7.57 8.84 46.77
CA LEU A 109 6.63 9.05 47.89
C LEU A 109 7.04 8.16 49.07
#